data_AF-A0A8S3GJ05-F1
#
_entry.id   AF-A0A8S3GJ05-F1
#
_cell.length_a   1.000
_cell.length_b   1.000
_cell.length_c   1.000
_cell.angle_alpha   90.00
_cell.angle_beta   90.00
_cell.angle_gamma   90.00
#
_symmetry.space_group_name_H-M   'P 1'
#
loop_
_entity.id
_entity.type
_entity.pdbx_description
1 polymer ?
#
loop_
_entity_poly.entity_id
_entity_poly.type
_entity_poly.pdbx_seq_one_letter_code
_entity_poly.pdbx_strand_id
1 'polypeptide(L)'
;MNVDELLSFLRIVQNQKLTINVKTHDDRDRIICESIEKPEQAQELIDKFELGKEFRQKGQLSLDVCIFFINRELASDIQLCNERLNNNQLLILGFRNMLLSSNFDIVKPSYARHIYQNMTRPLCDYYINTSHNTYLFYGQLSGESNPEAYNQALLAGCRAVELDCYDGSDGKPIVTHGYTFVKPCSFESIIRYMKPNLFKTSPYPVILNLENHCSLEQQKEMGRILEDILGDQLLKEPLTHANPRYLPSPEDLKYKVIVRSRKTAKTTKPNTIIKLKDDDDDDSIFDSL
;
A
#
# COMPACT_ATOMS: atom_id res chain seq x y z
N MET A 1 7.16 1.47 30.24
CA MET A 1 7.60 0.08 30.46
C MET A 1 7.17 -0.32 31.85
N ASN A 2 6.29 -1.31 31.98
CA ASN A 2 5.96 -1.88 33.29
C ASN A 2 7.06 -2.88 33.73
N VAL A 3 7.02 -3.31 34.99
CA VAL A 3 8.03 -4.23 35.55
C VAL A 3 8.11 -5.53 34.75
N ASP A 4 6.97 -6.06 34.28
CA ASP A 4 6.91 -7.30 33.50
C ASP A 4 7.51 -7.17 32.09
N GLU A 5 7.38 -6.01 31.46
CA GLU A 5 8.00 -5.66 30.18
C GLU A 5 9.52 -5.49 30.33
N LEU A 6 9.96 -4.87 31.43
CA LEU A 6 11.39 -4.74 31.76
C LEU A 6 12.01 -6.12 32.04
N LEU A 7 11.30 -7.00 32.75
CA LEU A 7 11.70 -8.39 33.00
C LEU A 7 11.76 -9.21 31.71
N SER A 8 10.79 -9.03 30.81
CA SER A 8 10.77 -9.69 29.51
C SER A 8 11.92 -9.23 28.63
N PHE A 9 12.22 -7.92 28.64
CA PHE A 9 13.36 -7.33 27.96
C PHE A 9 14.69 -7.84 28.53
N LEU A 10 14.86 -7.87 29.85
CA LEU A 10 16.05 -8.40 30.51
C LEU A 10 16.27 -9.89 30.19
N ARG A 11 15.19 -10.69 30.13
CA ARG A 11 15.28 -12.10 29.70
C ARG A 11 15.73 -12.24 28.24
N ILE A 12 15.24 -11.39 27.34
CA ILE A 12 15.66 -11.39 25.93
C ILE A 12 17.15 -11.01 25.83
N VAL A 13 17.56 -9.95 26.54
CA VAL A 13 18.95 -9.48 26.60
C VAL A 13 19.89 -10.57 27.13
N GLN A 14 19.53 -11.24 28.22
CA GLN A 14 20.31 -12.33 28.81
C GLN A 14 20.38 -13.58 27.92
N ASN A 15 19.27 -13.97 27.29
CA ASN A 15 19.24 -15.11 26.36
C ASN A 15 20.10 -14.86 25.10
N GLN A 16 20.30 -13.60 24.72
CA GLN A 16 21.18 -13.17 23.64
C GLN A 16 22.63 -12.90 24.11
N LYS A 17 22.95 -13.17 25.38
CA LYS A 17 24.25 -12.88 26.04
C LYS A 17 24.66 -11.39 25.98
N LEU A 18 23.70 -10.49 25.98
CA LEU A 18 23.92 -9.05 26.04
C LEU A 18 23.94 -8.59 27.51
N THR A 19 24.79 -7.62 27.85
CA THR A 19 24.90 -7.06 29.21
C THR A 19 24.54 -5.57 29.20
N ILE A 20 23.67 -5.14 30.10
CA ILE A 20 23.32 -3.72 30.29
C ILE A 20 24.26 -3.16 31.36
N ASN A 21 25.08 -2.18 30.98
CA ASN A 21 25.99 -1.49 31.90
C ASN A 21 25.48 -0.07 32.13
N VAL A 22 25.30 0.32 33.39
CA VAL A 22 24.96 1.68 33.79
C VAL A 22 26.20 2.38 34.30
N LYS A 23 26.44 3.60 33.80
CA LYS A 23 27.48 4.47 34.31
C LYS A 23 26.89 5.38 35.38
N THR A 24 27.35 5.23 36.61
CA THR A 24 27.06 6.13 37.72
C THR A 24 28.34 6.90 38.08
N HIS A 25 28.20 7.99 38.84
CA HIS A 25 29.33 8.66 39.45
C HIS A 25 29.32 8.38 40.96
N ASP A 26 30.48 8.09 41.54
CA ASP A 26 30.62 8.04 42.99
C ASP A 26 30.70 9.44 43.60
N ASP A 27 30.71 9.52 44.93
CA ASP A 27 30.80 10.79 45.68
C ASP A 27 32.10 11.58 45.42
N ARG A 28 33.04 11.01 44.65
CA ARG A 28 34.31 11.61 44.21
C ARG A 28 34.34 11.85 42.70
N ASP A 29 33.17 11.82 42.06
CA ASP A 29 32.92 12.07 40.65
C ASP A 29 33.57 11.04 39.68
N ARG A 30 33.95 9.87 40.18
CA ARG A 30 34.53 8.79 39.37
C ARG A 30 33.43 7.98 38.70
N ILE A 31 33.62 7.66 37.42
CA ILE A 31 32.69 6.83 36.67
C ILE A 31 32.79 5.39 37.15
N ILE A 32 31.69 4.88 37.70
CA ILE A 32 31.50 3.46 38.03
C ILE A 32 30.61 2.84 36.95
N CYS A 33 31.04 1.71 36.39
CA CYS A 33 30.21 0.91 35.49
C CYS A 33 29.65 -0.28 36.27
N GLU A 34 28.34 -0.33 36.44
CA GLU A 34 27.64 -1.43 37.10
C GLU A 34 26.86 -2.23 36.05
N SER A 35 27.06 -3.55 36.03
CA SER A 35 26.27 -4.46 35.19
C SER A 35 24.94 -4.76 35.88
N ILE A 36 23.83 -4.50 35.18
CA ILE A 36 22.50 -4.90 35.64
C ILE A 36 22.29 -6.34 35.21
N GLU A 37 22.45 -7.24 36.18
CA GLU A 37 22.26 -8.67 36.00
C GLU A 37 20.92 -9.14 36.57
N LYS A 38 20.34 -8.37 37.49
CA LYS A 38 19.13 -8.74 38.22
C LYS A 38 18.09 -7.62 38.25
N PRO A 39 16.79 -7.95 38.24
CA PRO A 39 15.71 -6.95 38.21
C PRO A 39 15.72 -5.97 39.38
N GLU A 40 16.17 -6.41 40.55
CA GLU A 40 16.22 -5.61 41.76
C GLU A 40 17.22 -4.44 41.62
N GLN A 41 18.31 -4.63 40.87
CA GLN A 41 19.30 -3.58 40.57
C GLN A 41 18.73 -2.48 39.66
N ALA A 42 17.84 -2.84 38.73
CA ALA A 42 17.17 -1.87 37.88
C ALA A 42 16.16 -1.02 38.68
N GLN A 43 15.46 -1.63 39.63
CA GLN A 43 14.52 -0.94 40.51
C GLN A 43 15.23 0.04 41.46
N GLU A 44 16.39 -0.35 42.00
CA GLU A 44 17.22 0.50 42.87
C GLU A 44 17.72 1.77 42.14
N LEU A 45 18.08 1.65 40.86
CA LEU A 45 18.45 2.80 40.02
C LEU A 45 17.26 3.73 39.75
N ILE A 46 16.07 3.17 39.51
CA ILE A 46 14.85 3.97 39.31
C ILE A 46 14.50 4.78 40.56
N ASP A 47 14.70 4.20 41.74
CA ASP A 47 14.42 4.87 43.01
C ASP A 47 15.53 5.86 43.41
N LYS A 48 16.81 5.58 43.10
CA LYS A 48 17.97 6.46 43.40
C LYS A 48 17.95 7.79 42.65
N PHE A 49 17.37 7.86 41.45
CA PHE A 49 17.35 9.09 40.64
C PHE A 49 16.07 9.93 40.81
N GLU A 50 15.26 9.68 41.87
CA GLU A 50 14.03 10.40 42.23
C GLU A 50 13.23 10.94 41.02
N LEU A 51 12.82 10.04 40.11
CA LEU A 51 11.90 10.40 39.05
C LEU A 51 10.52 10.65 39.68
N GLY A 52 10.14 11.94 39.71
CA GLY A 52 9.00 12.50 40.44
C GLY A 52 7.70 11.71 40.29
N LYS A 53 6.90 11.71 41.37
CA LYS A 53 5.64 10.97 41.53
C LYS A 53 4.64 11.16 40.39
N GLU A 54 4.69 12.26 39.64
CA GLU A 54 3.82 12.50 38.48
C GLU A 54 4.12 11.58 37.29
N PHE A 55 5.37 11.12 37.10
CA PHE A 55 5.76 10.30 35.95
C PHE A 55 5.56 8.80 36.17
N ARG A 56 5.50 8.34 37.44
CA ARG A 56 5.18 6.94 37.77
C ARG A 56 3.75 6.56 37.36
N GLN A 57 2.81 7.50 37.34
CA GLN A 57 1.39 7.21 37.07
C GLN A 57 1.07 6.85 35.61
N LYS A 58 2.00 7.07 34.66
CA LYS A 58 1.74 6.81 33.23
C LYS A 58 2.66 5.80 32.56
N GLY A 59 3.59 5.18 33.28
CA GLY A 59 4.42 4.09 32.74
C GLY A 59 5.23 4.46 31.49
N GLN A 60 5.55 5.74 31.27
CA GLN A 60 6.27 6.25 30.10
C GLN A 60 7.50 7.04 30.54
N LEU A 61 8.67 6.74 29.98
CA LEU A 61 9.83 7.64 30.01
C LEU A 61 9.51 8.82 29.09
N SER A 62 9.62 10.06 29.59
CA SER A 62 9.36 11.24 28.76
C SER A 62 10.50 11.46 27.75
N LEU A 63 10.16 12.02 26.59
CA LEU A 63 11.12 12.35 25.54
C LEU A 63 12.22 13.31 26.07
N ASP A 64 11.87 14.17 27.03
CA ASP A 64 12.78 15.12 27.67
C ASP A 64 13.84 14.43 28.54
N VAL A 65 13.49 13.33 29.23
CA VAL A 65 14.44 12.52 29.99
C VAL A 65 15.41 11.82 29.05
N CYS A 66 14.91 11.28 27.93
CA CYS A 66 15.79 10.72 26.90
C CYS A 66 16.72 11.79 26.30
N ILE A 67 16.24 13.01 26.03
CA ILE A 67 17.03 14.12 25.49
C ILE A 67 18.09 14.60 26.49
N PHE A 68 17.76 14.68 27.78
CA PHE A 68 18.71 15.04 28.84
C PHE A 68 19.90 14.06 28.91
N PHE A 69 19.65 12.75 28.81
CA PHE A 69 20.71 11.74 28.75
C PHE A 69 21.48 11.75 27.43
N ILE A 70 20.82 12.01 26.30
CA ILE A 70 21.45 12.17 24.97
C ILE A 70 22.47 13.31 24.97
N ASN A 71 22.14 14.45 25.57
CA ASN A 71 23.00 15.65 25.55
C ASN A 71 24.17 15.56 26.52
N ARG A 72 24.07 14.76 27.59
CA ARG A 72 25.12 14.60 28.60
C ARG A 72 26.28 13.69 28.14
N GLU A 73 26.04 12.71 27.27
CA GLU A 73 27.11 11.83 26.73
C GLU A 73 27.77 12.34 25.43
N LEU A 74 27.20 13.34 24.76
CA LEU A 74 27.76 13.92 23.52
C LEU A 74 29.10 14.66 23.70
N ALA A 75 29.51 14.93 24.94
CA ALA A 75 30.76 15.65 25.23
C ALA A 75 32.01 14.74 25.25
N SER A 76 31.86 13.41 25.27
CA SER A 76 32.99 12.49 25.41
C SER A 76 32.94 11.33 24.39
N ASP A 77 33.78 11.47 23.35
CA ASP A 77 34.54 10.38 22.72
C ASP A 77 33.91 9.53 21.60
N ILE A 78 34.15 9.98 20.37
CA ILE A 78 34.07 9.21 19.12
C ILE A 78 34.95 7.94 19.15
N GLN A 79 36.03 7.95 19.93
CA GLN A 79 36.96 6.82 20.04
C GLN A 79 36.37 5.62 20.81
N LEU A 80 35.49 5.88 21.78
CA LEU A 80 34.80 4.86 22.56
C LEU A 80 33.74 4.08 21.73
N CYS A 81 33.19 4.71 20.68
CA CYS A 81 32.25 4.07 19.76
C CYS A 81 32.86 2.87 19.01
N ASN A 82 34.12 2.99 18.58
CA ASN A 82 34.78 1.95 17.77
C ASN A 82 35.18 0.73 18.61
N GLU A 83 35.69 0.91 19.83
CA GLU A 83 36.01 -0.20 20.74
C GLU A 83 34.76 -0.98 21.19
N ARG A 84 33.64 -0.27 21.42
CA ARG A 84 32.39 -0.91 21.85
C ARG A 84 31.70 -1.71 20.72
N LEU A 85 31.77 -1.24 19.48
CA LEU A 85 31.32 -2.00 18.31
C LEU A 85 32.09 -3.33 18.17
N ASN A 86 33.40 -3.31 18.40
CA ASN A 86 34.24 -4.52 18.36
C ASN A 86 33.94 -5.53 19.48
N ASN A 87 33.30 -5.08 20.57
CA ASN A 87 32.92 -5.90 21.73
C ASN A 87 31.41 -6.24 21.77
N ASN A 88 30.68 -6.10 20.65
CA ASN A 88 29.22 -6.32 20.56
C ASN A 88 28.38 -5.47 21.54
N GLN A 89 28.83 -4.26 21.87
CA GLN A 89 28.10 -3.33 22.75
C GLN A 89 27.50 -2.16 21.95
N LEU A 90 26.26 -1.79 22.27
CA LEU A 90 25.53 -0.71 21.60
C LEU A 90 25.36 0.48 22.56
N LEU A 91 25.78 1.67 22.12
CA LEU A 91 25.53 2.92 22.86
C LEU A 91 24.03 3.24 22.89
N ILE A 92 23.59 4.07 23.84
CA ILE A 92 22.17 4.45 23.94
C ILE A 92 21.64 5.10 22.65
N LEU A 93 22.49 5.88 21.96
CA LEU A 93 22.16 6.43 20.64
C LEU A 93 22.07 5.34 19.57
N GLY A 94 22.96 4.36 19.60
CA GLY A 94 22.91 3.18 18.73
C GLY A 94 21.64 2.36 18.98
N PHE A 95 21.24 2.19 20.24
CA PHE A 95 20.02 1.48 20.64
C PHE A 95 18.77 2.22 20.20
N ARG A 96 18.73 3.54 20.38
CA ARG A 96 17.67 4.40 19.85
C ARG A 96 17.56 4.27 18.33
N ASN A 97 18.68 4.36 17.61
CA ASN A 97 18.71 4.23 16.16
C ASN A 97 18.29 2.83 15.70
N MET A 98 18.62 1.79 16.47
CA MET A 98 18.18 0.42 16.21
C MET A 98 16.67 0.26 16.39
N LEU A 99 16.09 0.77 17.49
CA LEU A 99 14.64 0.74 17.72
C LEU A 99 13.85 1.54 16.68
N LEU A 100 14.43 2.63 16.17
CA LEU A 100 13.86 3.43 15.09
C LEU A 100 14.19 2.91 13.69
N SER A 101 15.02 1.86 13.59
CA SER A 101 15.36 1.25 12.29
C SER A 101 14.22 0.38 11.79
N SER A 102 14.19 0.13 10.48
CA SER A 102 13.19 -0.75 9.87
C SER A 102 13.21 -2.17 10.45
N ASN A 103 14.30 -2.63 11.07
CA ASN A 103 14.39 -3.97 11.65
C ASN A 103 13.48 -4.17 12.87
N PHE A 104 13.08 -3.08 13.52
CA PHE A 104 12.19 -3.07 14.69
C PHE A 104 10.86 -2.38 14.40
N ASP A 105 10.54 -2.17 13.13
CA ASP A 105 9.24 -1.65 12.71
C ASP A 105 8.14 -2.66 13.05
N ILE A 106 6.97 -2.15 13.46
CA ILE A 106 5.78 -2.96 13.73
C ILE A 106 5.33 -3.69 12.45
N VAL A 107 5.56 -3.07 11.29
CA VAL A 107 5.36 -3.70 9.99
C VAL A 107 6.63 -4.43 9.60
N LYS A 108 6.57 -5.76 9.53
CA LYS A 108 7.72 -6.57 9.07
C LYS A 108 8.18 -6.09 7.69
N PRO A 109 9.42 -5.62 7.53
CA PRO A 109 9.91 -5.12 6.24
C PRO A 109 9.83 -6.16 5.12
N SER A 110 9.91 -7.45 5.47
CA SER A 110 9.78 -8.58 4.54
C SER A 110 8.42 -8.60 3.83
N TYR A 111 7.35 -8.16 4.50
CA TYR A 111 6.00 -8.11 3.92
C TYR A 111 5.74 -6.79 3.17
N ALA A 112 6.43 -5.72 3.55
CA ALA A 112 6.25 -4.41 2.93
C ALA A 112 7.03 -4.24 1.62
N ARG A 113 8.15 -4.97 1.43
CA ARG A 113 9.08 -4.73 0.32
C ARG A 113 9.08 -5.80 -0.76
N HIS A 114 8.57 -7.01 -0.48
CA HIS A 114 8.63 -8.12 -1.41
C HIS A 114 7.31 -8.89 -1.45
N ILE A 115 7.00 -9.44 -2.63
CA ILE A 115 5.90 -10.37 -2.77
C ILE A 115 6.24 -11.66 -2.01
N TYR A 116 5.40 -12.01 -1.04
CA TYR A 116 5.57 -13.20 -0.20
C TYR A 116 4.44 -14.21 -0.35
N GLN A 117 3.32 -13.80 -0.97
CA GLN A 117 2.17 -14.65 -1.22
C GLN A 117 2.43 -15.55 -2.42
N ASN A 118 1.80 -16.73 -2.45
CA ASN A 118 1.77 -17.52 -3.66
C ASN A 118 0.91 -16.78 -4.71
N MET A 119 1.50 -16.40 -5.84
CA MET A 119 0.85 -15.66 -6.93
C MET A 119 0.44 -16.54 -8.13
N THR A 120 0.48 -17.87 -7.96
CA THR A 120 0.11 -18.86 -8.99
C THR A 120 -1.30 -19.42 -8.83
N ARG A 121 -2.11 -18.92 -7.88
CA ARG A 121 -3.52 -19.33 -7.74
C ARG A 121 -4.39 -18.57 -8.75
N PRO A 122 -5.61 -19.03 -9.05
CA PRO A 122 -6.52 -18.32 -9.95
C PRO A 122 -6.77 -16.85 -9.51
N LEU A 123 -6.91 -15.93 -10.45
CA LEU A 123 -7.08 -14.49 -10.16
C LEU A 123 -8.25 -14.19 -9.19
N CYS A 124 -9.30 -15.00 -9.18
CA CYS A 124 -10.44 -14.86 -8.26
C CYS A 124 -10.12 -15.14 -6.79
N ASP A 125 -8.93 -15.65 -6.47
CA ASP A 125 -8.50 -15.94 -5.09
C ASP A 125 -7.86 -14.73 -4.40
N TYR A 126 -7.76 -13.58 -5.07
CA TYR A 126 -7.05 -12.40 -4.58
C TYR A 126 -7.97 -11.18 -4.48
N TYR A 127 -7.76 -10.37 -3.45
CA TYR A 127 -8.24 -8.99 -3.46
C TYR A 127 -7.44 -8.15 -4.46
N ILE A 128 -8.14 -7.36 -5.26
CA ILE A 128 -7.53 -6.49 -6.27
C ILE A 128 -7.78 -5.05 -5.87
N ASN A 129 -6.70 -4.30 -5.65
CA ASN A 129 -6.79 -2.85 -5.39
C ASN A 129 -7.41 -2.16 -6.63
N THR A 130 -8.59 -1.58 -6.44
CA THR A 130 -9.47 -1.11 -7.51
C THR A 130 -9.89 0.33 -7.23
N SER A 131 -9.93 1.16 -8.26
CA SER A 131 -10.41 2.54 -8.22
C SER A 131 -11.72 2.65 -8.99
N HIS A 132 -12.67 3.38 -8.41
CA HIS A 132 -13.96 3.72 -9.00
C HIS A 132 -13.93 5.13 -9.57
N ASN A 133 -14.53 5.35 -10.75
CA ASN A 133 -14.51 6.62 -11.48
C ASN A 133 -13.12 7.28 -11.49
N THR A 134 -12.10 6.51 -11.90
CA THR A 134 -10.68 6.87 -11.72
C THR A 134 -10.30 8.20 -12.38
N TYR A 135 -11.03 8.63 -13.39
CA TYR A 135 -10.82 9.91 -14.08
C TYR A 135 -11.18 11.14 -13.24
N LEU A 136 -11.86 11.01 -12.09
CA LEU A 136 -12.26 12.13 -11.25
C LEU A 136 -11.27 12.36 -10.11
N PHE A 137 -10.78 13.59 -9.96
CA PHE A 137 -10.03 13.99 -8.77
C PHE A 137 -10.93 14.37 -7.59
N TYR A 138 -12.02 15.08 -7.85
CA TYR A 138 -12.90 15.64 -6.82
C TYR A 138 -14.34 15.66 -7.31
N GLY A 139 -15.27 15.34 -6.41
CA GLY A 139 -16.71 15.42 -6.67
C GLY A 139 -17.21 14.43 -7.74
N GLN A 140 -18.51 14.16 -7.72
CA GLN A 140 -19.16 13.33 -8.75
C GLN A 140 -19.97 14.17 -9.75
N LEU A 141 -20.18 15.47 -9.49
CA LEU A 141 -21.15 16.28 -10.25
C LEU A 141 -20.52 17.33 -11.16
N SER A 142 -19.30 17.79 -10.83
CA SER A 142 -18.60 18.85 -11.56
C SER A 142 -17.09 18.69 -11.41
N GLY A 143 -16.34 19.24 -12.37
CA GLY A 143 -14.89 19.09 -12.44
C GLY A 143 -14.46 18.72 -13.85
N GLU A 144 -13.33 18.00 -13.96
CA GLU A 144 -12.82 17.51 -15.22
C GLU A 144 -12.28 16.08 -15.07
N SER A 145 -12.43 15.32 -16.15
CA SER A 145 -11.78 14.02 -16.30
C SER A 145 -10.29 14.25 -16.50
N ASN A 146 -9.44 13.70 -15.63
CA ASN A 146 -8.02 14.01 -15.61
C ASN A 146 -7.15 12.74 -15.75
N PRO A 147 -6.30 12.64 -16.79
CA PRO A 147 -5.37 11.53 -16.96
C PRO A 147 -4.41 11.31 -15.78
N GLU A 148 -4.08 12.36 -15.02
CA GLU A 148 -3.19 12.27 -13.86
C GLU A 148 -3.78 11.47 -12.71
N ALA A 149 -5.12 11.44 -12.56
CA ALA A 149 -5.78 10.64 -11.54
C ALA A 149 -5.49 9.13 -11.71
N TYR A 150 -5.40 8.66 -12.95
CA TYR A 150 -5.00 7.29 -13.26
C TYR A 150 -3.53 7.00 -12.91
N ASN A 151 -2.62 7.93 -13.19
CA ASN A 151 -1.22 7.77 -12.81
C ASN A 151 -1.05 7.68 -11.30
N GLN A 152 -1.73 8.55 -10.55
CA GLN A 152 -1.71 8.50 -9.09
C GLN A 152 -2.24 7.18 -8.56
N ALA A 153 -3.36 6.68 -9.10
CA ALA A 153 -3.91 5.37 -8.74
C ALA A 153 -2.89 4.24 -9.02
N LEU A 154 -2.30 4.19 -10.22
CA LEU A 154 -1.33 3.16 -10.60
C LEU A 154 -0.05 3.22 -9.75
N LEU A 155 0.45 4.43 -9.46
CA LEU A 155 1.61 4.65 -8.59
C LEU A 155 1.33 4.30 -7.12
N ALA A 156 0.08 4.41 -6.67
CA ALA A 156 -0.37 3.92 -5.37
C ALA A 156 -0.60 2.39 -5.33
N GLY A 157 -0.35 1.68 -6.44
CA GLY A 157 -0.48 0.23 -6.53
C GLY A 157 -1.87 -0.26 -6.95
N CYS A 158 -2.78 0.62 -7.38
CA CYS A 158 -4.07 0.23 -7.96
C CYS A 158 -3.84 -0.65 -9.19
N ARG A 159 -4.59 -1.74 -9.33
CA ARG A 159 -4.49 -2.72 -10.43
C ARG A 159 -5.77 -2.80 -11.28
N ALA A 160 -6.85 -2.13 -10.89
CA ALA A 160 -8.05 -2.01 -11.71
C ALA A 160 -8.56 -0.57 -11.72
N VAL A 161 -8.65 0.03 -12.90
CA VAL A 161 -9.08 1.42 -13.10
C VAL A 161 -10.29 1.48 -14.01
N GLU A 162 -11.11 2.51 -13.82
CA GLU A 162 -12.39 2.67 -14.48
C GLU A 162 -12.39 3.79 -15.51
N LEU A 163 -13.01 3.52 -16.67
CA LEU A 163 -13.17 4.45 -17.77
C LEU A 163 -14.63 4.44 -18.25
N ASP A 164 -15.34 5.54 -17.99
CA ASP A 164 -16.71 5.77 -18.47
C ASP A 164 -16.68 6.33 -19.88
N CYS A 165 -16.80 5.45 -20.87
CA CYS A 165 -16.55 5.75 -22.28
C CYS A 165 -17.85 6.21 -22.97
N TYR A 166 -17.81 7.40 -23.58
CA TYR A 166 -18.91 8.00 -24.35
C TYR A 166 -18.45 8.40 -25.76
N ASP A 167 -19.42 8.59 -26.65
CA ASP A 167 -19.16 9.07 -28.00
C ASP A 167 -18.67 10.52 -28.00
N GLY A 168 -17.52 10.77 -28.64
CA GLY A 168 -17.03 12.13 -28.93
C GLY A 168 -17.58 12.67 -30.25
N SER A 169 -17.66 13.99 -30.35
CA SER A 169 -18.23 14.70 -31.51
C SER A 169 -17.34 14.63 -32.76
N ASP A 170 -16.06 14.31 -32.60
CA ASP A 170 -15.08 14.12 -33.68
C ASP A 170 -14.99 12.65 -34.14
N GLY A 171 -15.91 11.79 -33.67
CA GLY A 171 -15.91 10.37 -33.97
C GLY A 171 -14.90 9.56 -33.14
N LYS A 172 -14.24 10.18 -32.15
CA LYS A 172 -13.32 9.50 -31.23
C LYS A 172 -13.90 9.38 -29.83
N PRO A 173 -13.68 8.25 -29.13
CA PRO A 173 -14.21 8.03 -27.79
C PRO A 173 -13.62 9.02 -26.77
N ILE A 174 -14.48 9.46 -25.86
CA ILE A 174 -14.14 10.31 -24.71
C ILE A 174 -14.47 9.59 -23.40
N VAL A 175 -13.87 10.06 -22.31
CA VAL A 175 -14.17 9.63 -20.95
C VAL A 175 -14.76 10.79 -20.16
N THR A 176 -15.92 10.57 -19.54
CA THR A 176 -16.59 11.54 -18.66
C THR A 176 -17.61 10.87 -17.76
N HIS A 177 -18.11 11.56 -16.74
CA HIS A 177 -19.24 11.09 -15.97
C HIS A 177 -20.56 11.53 -16.64
N GLY A 178 -21.30 10.58 -17.19
CA GLY A 178 -22.52 10.84 -17.95
C GLY A 178 -23.58 11.62 -17.14
N TYR A 179 -24.37 12.42 -17.84
CA TYR A 179 -25.46 13.22 -17.25
C TYR A 179 -25.00 14.22 -16.16
N THR A 180 -23.71 14.60 -16.13
CA THR A 180 -23.15 15.59 -15.20
C THR A 180 -22.41 16.73 -15.91
N PHE A 181 -21.86 17.67 -15.13
CA PHE A 181 -21.06 18.80 -15.64
C PHE A 181 -19.55 18.52 -15.69
N VAL A 182 -19.14 17.26 -15.55
CA VAL A 182 -17.73 16.88 -15.67
C VAL A 182 -17.26 17.09 -17.11
N LYS A 183 -16.15 17.82 -17.27
CA LYS A 183 -15.53 18.01 -18.58
C LYS A 183 -14.91 16.70 -19.08
N PRO A 184 -15.16 16.32 -20.34
CA PRO A 184 -14.63 15.08 -20.89
C PRO A 184 -13.14 15.16 -21.19
N CYS A 185 -12.49 14.00 -21.24
CA CYS A 185 -11.11 13.84 -21.70
C CYS A 185 -11.06 12.79 -22.82
N SER A 186 -10.09 12.89 -23.73
CA SER A 186 -9.93 11.90 -24.80
C SER A 186 -9.52 10.54 -24.22
N PHE A 187 -10.21 9.48 -24.64
CA PHE A 187 -9.84 8.10 -24.30
C PHE A 187 -8.42 7.77 -24.77
N GLU A 188 -8.07 8.15 -26.01
CA GLU A 188 -6.72 7.94 -26.56
C GLU A 188 -5.65 8.61 -25.68
N SER A 189 -5.86 9.87 -25.30
CA SER A 189 -4.95 10.60 -24.42
C SER A 189 -4.77 9.92 -23.07
N ILE A 190 -5.86 9.44 -22.45
CA ILE A 190 -5.81 8.70 -21.19
C ILE A 190 -4.96 7.42 -21.31
N ILE A 191 -5.23 6.58 -22.32
CA ILE A 191 -4.46 5.34 -22.52
C ILE A 191 -2.97 5.63 -22.78
N ARG A 192 -2.65 6.65 -23.59
CA ARG A 192 -1.25 7.07 -23.84
C ARG A 192 -0.57 7.54 -22.56
N TYR A 193 -1.28 8.33 -21.75
CA TYR A 193 -0.73 8.94 -20.54
C TYR A 193 -0.46 7.91 -19.43
N MET A 194 -1.32 6.89 -19.31
CA MET A 194 -1.14 5.80 -18.33
C MET A 194 -0.04 4.81 -18.71
N LYS A 195 0.22 4.61 -20.01
CA LYS A 195 1.10 3.55 -20.53
C LYS A 195 2.44 3.43 -19.78
N PRO A 196 3.19 4.52 -19.49
CA PRO A 196 4.48 4.42 -18.80
C PRO A 196 4.38 3.91 -17.35
N ASN A 197 3.21 4.02 -16.72
CA ASN A 197 3.02 3.70 -15.30
C ASN A 197 2.27 2.39 -15.05
N LEU A 198 1.72 1.73 -16.09
CA LEU A 198 0.94 0.49 -15.96
C LEU A 198 1.62 -0.55 -15.07
N PHE A 199 2.94 -0.74 -15.23
CA PHE A 199 3.71 -1.78 -14.52
C PHE A 199 4.86 -1.21 -13.68
N LYS A 200 4.85 0.10 -13.39
CA LYS A 200 5.98 0.77 -12.73
C LYS A 200 6.17 0.35 -11.27
N THR A 201 5.07 0.08 -10.57
CA THR A 201 5.06 -0.26 -9.13
C THR A 201 4.78 -1.74 -8.87
N SER A 202 4.28 -2.46 -9.88
CA SER A 202 3.94 -3.88 -9.79
C SER A 202 3.95 -4.52 -11.17
N PRO A 203 4.52 -5.74 -11.34
CA PRO A 203 4.53 -6.45 -12.62
C PRO A 203 3.19 -7.14 -12.92
N TYR A 204 2.28 -7.23 -11.94
CA TYR A 204 1.00 -7.94 -12.06
C TYR A 204 0.00 -7.19 -12.95
N PRO A 205 -1.01 -7.90 -13.51
CA PRO A 205 -1.88 -7.36 -14.53
C PRO A 205 -2.61 -6.08 -14.10
N VAL A 206 -2.91 -5.23 -15.08
CA VAL A 206 -3.80 -4.07 -14.93
C VAL A 206 -5.11 -4.35 -15.64
N ILE A 207 -6.24 -4.08 -14.97
CA ILE A 207 -7.58 -4.24 -15.51
C ILE A 207 -8.13 -2.86 -15.87
N LEU A 208 -8.57 -2.70 -17.11
CA LEU A 208 -9.35 -1.55 -17.57
C LEU A 208 -10.83 -1.94 -17.50
N ASN A 209 -11.56 -1.40 -16.52
CA ASN A 209 -13.01 -1.55 -16.43
C ASN A 209 -13.66 -0.47 -17.32
N LEU A 210 -14.16 -0.89 -18.48
CA LEU A 210 -14.79 0.01 -19.45
C LEU A 210 -16.30 0.00 -19.24
N GLU A 211 -16.83 1.07 -18.67
CA GLU A 211 -18.26 1.35 -18.69
C GLU A 211 -18.60 1.96 -20.05
N ASN A 212 -19.15 1.15 -20.94
CA ASN A 212 -19.21 1.44 -22.37
C ASN A 212 -20.58 1.97 -22.77
N HIS A 213 -20.64 3.26 -23.08
CA HIS A 213 -21.80 3.98 -23.62
C HIS A 213 -21.58 4.43 -25.07
N CYS A 214 -20.53 3.93 -25.73
CA CYS A 214 -20.18 4.31 -27.09
C CYS A 214 -21.04 3.59 -28.14
N SER A 215 -21.25 4.21 -29.29
CA SER A 215 -21.77 3.57 -30.49
C SER A 215 -20.81 2.51 -31.03
N LEU A 216 -21.30 1.58 -31.86
CA LEU A 216 -20.49 0.48 -32.40
C LEU A 216 -19.24 0.97 -33.16
N GLU A 217 -19.34 2.09 -33.89
CA GLU A 217 -18.21 2.66 -34.61
C GLU A 217 -17.13 3.18 -33.65
N GLN A 218 -17.52 3.88 -32.59
CA GLN A 218 -16.55 4.35 -31.59
C GLN A 218 -16.03 3.21 -30.70
N GLN A 219 -16.78 2.14 -30.48
CA GLN A 219 -16.28 0.92 -29.84
C GLN A 219 -15.17 0.24 -30.66
N LYS A 220 -15.30 0.19 -31.99
CA LYS A 220 -14.23 -0.28 -32.88
C LYS A 220 -13.00 0.62 -32.76
N GLU A 221 -13.21 1.94 -32.70
CA GLU A 221 -12.12 2.90 -32.52
C GLU A 221 -11.44 2.75 -31.16
N MET A 222 -12.17 2.50 -30.07
CA MET A 222 -11.60 2.15 -28.77
C MET A 222 -10.70 0.90 -28.87
N GLY A 223 -11.17 -0.15 -29.56
CA GLY A 223 -10.38 -1.36 -29.80
C GLY A 223 -9.08 -1.05 -30.54
N ARG A 224 -9.15 -0.27 -31.63
CA ARG A 224 -7.99 0.16 -32.42
C ARG A 224 -7.00 0.96 -31.57
N ILE A 225 -7.48 1.92 -30.79
CA ILE A 225 -6.67 2.73 -29.87
C ILE A 225 -5.92 1.86 -28.86
N LEU A 226 -6.62 0.90 -28.24
CA LEU A 226 -6.03 -0.02 -27.28
C LEU A 226 -4.95 -0.89 -27.92
N GLU A 227 -5.21 -1.44 -29.11
CA GLU A 227 -4.24 -2.25 -29.85
C GLU A 227 -3.00 -1.43 -30.25
N ASP A 228 -3.19 -0.25 -30.83
CA ASP A 228 -2.11 0.64 -31.27
C ASP A 228 -1.21 1.07 -30.11
N ILE A 229 -1.81 1.42 -28.97
CA ILE A 229 -1.06 1.97 -27.85
C ILE A 229 -0.47 0.85 -26.99
N LEU A 230 -1.24 -0.19 -26.64
CA LEU A 230 -0.81 -1.21 -25.68
C LEU A 230 -0.07 -2.38 -26.36
N GLY A 231 -0.31 -2.63 -27.65
CA GLY A 231 0.38 -3.66 -28.42
C GLY A 231 0.34 -5.02 -27.73
N ASP A 232 1.51 -5.60 -27.49
CA ASP A 232 1.66 -6.92 -26.85
C ASP A 232 1.30 -6.94 -25.36
N GLN A 233 1.20 -5.78 -24.72
CA GLN A 233 0.74 -5.68 -23.34
C GLN A 233 -0.76 -5.97 -23.26
N LEU A 234 -1.54 -5.73 -24.31
CA LEU A 234 -2.96 -6.04 -24.34
C LEU A 234 -3.21 -7.55 -24.42
N LEU A 235 -3.97 -8.09 -23.48
CA LEU A 235 -4.44 -9.48 -23.54
C LEU A 235 -5.60 -9.59 -24.54
N LYS A 236 -5.29 -10.08 -25.74
CA LYS A 236 -6.26 -10.22 -26.86
C LYS A 236 -6.92 -11.59 -26.91
N GLU A 237 -6.19 -12.63 -26.52
CA GLU A 237 -6.64 -14.02 -26.60
C GLU A 237 -6.44 -14.72 -25.25
N PRO A 238 -7.25 -15.75 -24.94
CA PRO A 238 -7.01 -16.61 -23.78
C PRO A 238 -5.59 -17.20 -23.82
N LEU A 239 -4.96 -17.35 -22.65
CA LEU A 239 -3.65 -17.96 -22.55
C LEU A 239 -3.73 -19.44 -22.94
N THR A 240 -2.91 -19.86 -23.91
CA THR A 240 -2.95 -21.21 -24.51
C THR A 240 -2.65 -22.34 -23.53
N HIS A 241 -1.87 -22.06 -22.49
CA HIS A 241 -1.46 -23.02 -21.46
C HIS A 241 -2.39 -22.98 -20.23
N ALA A 242 -3.32 -22.03 -20.15
CA ALA A 242 -4.22 -21.90 -19.00
C ALA A 242 -5.39 -22.89 -19.10
N ASN A 243 -5.76 -23.48 -17.97
CA ASN A 243 -6.95 -24.32 -17.89
C ASN A 243 -8.20 -23.45 -18.10
N PRO A 244 -9.04 -23.73 -19.11
CA PRO A 244 -10.19 -22.90 -19.44
C PRO A 244 -11.29 -22.87 -18.36
N ARG A 245 -11.23 -23.78 -17.37
CA ARG A 245 -12.17 -23.80 -16.24
C ARG A 245 -11.86 -22.77 -15.16
N TYR A 246 -10.65 -22.22 -15.13
CA TYR A 246 -10.21 -21.28 -14.10
C TYR A 246 -9.68 -19.99 -14.73
N LEU A 247 -9.79 -18.89 -13.99
CA LEU A 247 -9.08 -17.67 -14.38
C LEU A 247 -7.56 -17.91 -14.29
N PRO A 248 -6.75 -17.37 -15.22
CA PRO A 248 -5.30 -17.43 -15.12
C PRO A 248 -4.79 -16.81 -13.82
N SER A 249 -3.59 -17.18 -13.40
CA SER A 249 -3.00 -16.60 -12.20
C SER A 249 -2.41 -15.21 -12.45
N PRO A 250 -2.20 -14.39 -11.40
CA PRO A 250 -1.43 -13.15 -11.52
C PRO A 250 -0.05 -13.35 -12.15
N GLU A 251 0.62 -14.48 -11.87
CA GLU A 251 1.90 -14.83 -12.49
C GLU A 251 1.81 -15.01 -14.01
N ASP A 252 0.80 -15.75 -14.48
CA ASP A 252 0.58 -15.99 -15.93
C ASP A 252 0.26 -14.68 -16.69
N LEU A 253 -0.24 -13.68 -15.97
CA LEU A 253 -0.73 -12.41 -16.50
C LEU A 253 0.23 -11.24 -16.27
N LYS A 254 1.49 -11.49 -15.86
CA LYS A 254 2.49 -10.44 -15.69
C LYS A 254 2.63 -9.59 -16.97
N TYR A 255 2.67 -8.28 -16.76
CA TYR A 255 2.79 -7.27 -17.81
C TYR A 255 1.64 -7.27 -18.83
N LYS A 256 0.48 -7.83 -18.46
CA LYS A 256 -0.73 -7.80 -19.30
C LYS A 256 -1.75 -6.76 -18.81
N VAL A 257 -2.40 -6.14 -19.78
CA VAL A 257 -3.57 -5.29 -19.62
C VAL A 257 -4.79 -6.08 -20.05
N ILE A 258 -5.78 -6.17 -19.16
CA ILE A 258 -7.02 -6.91 -19.38
C ILE A 258 -8.15 -5.90 -19.54
N VAL A 259 -8.95 -6.07 -20.58
CA VAL A 259 -10.16 -5.25 -20.78
C VAL A 259 -11.36 -5.99 -20.20
N ARG A 260 -12.01 -5.36 -19.23
CA ARG A 260 -13.32 -5.78 -18.72
C ARG A 260 -14.37 -4.84 -19.29
N SER A 261 -15.30 -5.38 -20.06
CA SER A 261 -16.47 -4.65 -20.54
C SER A 261 -17.65 -5.60 -20.68
N ARG A 262 -18.88 -5.07 -20.78
CA ARG A 262 -20.06 -5.90 -21.05
C ARG A 262 -19.93 -6.49 -22.46
N LYS A 263 -20.00 -7.82 -22.57
CA LYS A 263 -20.12 -8.47 -23.88
C LYS A 263 -21.54 -8.24 -24.39
N THR A 264 -21.67 -7.60 -25.55
CA THR A 264 -22.92 -7.67 -26.31
C THR A 264 -23.17 -9.13 -26.68
N ALA A 265 -24.36 -9.64 -26.40
CA ALA A 265 -24.73 -11.00 -26.77
C ALA A 265 -24.55 -11.13 -28.29
N LYS A 266 -23.78 -12.13 -28.74
CA LYS A 266 -23.79 -12.49 -30.16
C LYS A 266 -25.23 -12.80 -30.52
N THR A 267 -25.83 -12.03 -31.41
CA THR A 267 -27.07 -12.40 -32.12
C THR A 267 -26.76 -13.55 -33.07
N THR A 268 -26.36 -14.71 -32.54
CA THR A 268 -26.70 -15.98 -33.16
C THR A 268 -28.22 -16.01 -33.14
N LYS A 269 -28.88 -15.73 -34.28
CA LYS A 269 -30.33 -15.95 -34.43
C LYS A 269 -30.63 -17.38 -33.97
N PRO A 270 -31.30 -17.59 -32.82
CA PRO A 270 -31.88 -18.88 -32.54
C PRO A 270 -33.18 -18.90 -33.34
N ASN A 271 -33.34 -19.85 -34.26
CA ASN A 271 -34.67 -20.22 -34.72
C ASN A 271 -35.41 -20.88 -33.56
N THR A 272 -35.80 -20.10 -32.55
CA THR A 272 -36.83 -20.46 -31.57
C THR A 272 -37.25 -19.19 -30.85
N ILE A 273 -38.50 -18.77 -31.09
CA ILE A 273 -39.16 -17.73 -30.30
C ILE A 273 -39.33 -18.28 -28.90
N ILE A 274 -38.55 -17.77 -27.94
CA ILE A 274 -38.96 -17.77 -26.54
C ILE A 274 -39.04 -16.30 -26.16
N LYS A 275 -40.27 -15.78 -26.08
CA LYS A 275 -40.55 -14.49 -25.47
C LYS A 275 -40.15 -14.58 -24.00
N LEU A 276 -39.07 -13.92 -23.62
CA LEU A 276 -38.89 -13.47 -22.25
C LEU A 276 -39.44 -12.04 -22.21
N LYS A 277 -40.34 -11.78 -21.26
CA LYS A 277 -40.88 -10.46 -21.01
C LYS A 277 -39.75 -9.54 -20.57
N ASP A 278 -39.64 -8.40 -21.22
CA ASP A 278 -38.97 -7.23 -20.70
C ASP A 278 -39.83 -6.68 -19.57
N ASP A 279 -39.32 -6.71 -18.34
CA ASP A 279 -39.84 -5.93 -17.23
C ASP A 279 -38.82 -4.80 -16.98
N ASP A 280 -38.87 -3.77 -17.80
CA ASP A 280 -38.44 -2.43 -17.47
C ASP A 280 -39.70 -1.56 -17.52
N ASP A 281 -40.19 -1.13 -16.36
CA ASP A 281 -41.05 0.05 -16.22
C ASP A 281 -40.81 0.66 -14.82
N ASP A 282 -40.09 1.78 -14.86
CA ASP A 282 -40.34 3.05 -14.17
C ASP A 282 -40.37 3.17 -12.63
N ASP A 283 -39.42 4.00 -12.16
CA ASP A 283 -39.64 5.25 -11.43
C ASP A 283 -40.47 5.26 -10.12
N SER A 284 -39.71 5.40 -9.04
CA SER A 284 -39.85 6.49 -8.06
C SER A 284 -41.05 6.52 -7.08
N ILE A 285 -40.69 6.87 -5.83
CA ILE A 285 -41.54 7.47 -4.78
C ILE A 285 -42.46 6.49 -4.04
N PHE A 286 -42.14 6.19 -2.78
CA PHE A 286 -43.01 6.61 -1.66
C PHE A 286 -42.24 6.63 -0.33
N ASP A 287 -42.54 7.68 0.41
CA ASP A 287 -42.16 8.00 1.78
C ASP A 287 -42.45 6.90 2.82
N SER A 288 -41.72 7.02 3.92
CA SER A 288 -42.08 6.70 5.32
C SER A 288 -42.55 5.28 5.71
N LEU A 289 -41.68 4.60 6.46
CA LEU A 289 -41.91 4.15 7.85
C LEU A 289 -40.60 3.72 8.51
#